data_AF-A0A0D6M1C8-F1
#
_entry.id   AF-A0A0D6M1C8-F1
#
_cell.length_a   1.000
_cell.length_b   1.000
_cell.length_c   1.000
_cell.angle_alpha   90.00
_cell.angle_beta   90.00
_cell.angle_gamma   90.00
#
_symmetry.space_group_name_H-M   'P 1'
#
loop_
_entity.id
_entity.type
_entity.pdbx_description
1 polymer ?
#
loop_
_entity_poly.entity_id
_entity_poly.type
_entity_poly.pdbx_seq_one_letter_code
_entity_poly.pdbx_strand_id
1 'polypeptide(L)'
;MYGVGGVSFDSRDDHVTTAHDKERCDDSAVIDWELLERTYDLTGRVNFDETRALNAAAACDAREQEFARVVVQPVTGICSPATDVRATLRGRVVRYLVRTDRVVLGRSTPRDPVDLDLALEGPAEKVSRKQAVIARDPASGQFEMTNVGARTIFVDGKALGTNNRTRLVDNSIVQIAIIRLVFRIGQ
;
A
#
# COMPACT_ATOMS: atom_id res chain seq x y z
N MET A 1 22.02 -17.74 67.92
CA MET A 1 20.71 -17.96 68.56
C MET A 1 20.12 -16.61 68.96
N TYR A 2 19.52 -15.88 68.03
CA TYR A 2 18.61 -14.72 68.22
C TYR A 2 18.03 -14.47 66.81
N GLY A 3 16.75 -14.31 66.51
CA GLY A 3 15.48 -14.31 67.23
C GLY A 3 14.47 -13.86 66.17
N VAL A 4 13.41 -14.64 65.92
CA VAL A 4 12.31 -14.28 65.02
C VAL A 4 11.37 -13.32 65.74
N GLY A 5 10.97 -12.22 65.09
CA GLY A 5 10.01 -11.25 65.64
C GLY A 5 9.40 -10.42 64.53
N GLY A 6 8.07 -10.53 64.39
CA GLY A 6 7.30 -10.07 63.24
C GLY A 6 7.21 -8.55 63.05
N VAL A 7 6.65 -8.18 61.91
CA VAL A 7 6.17 -6.82 61.64
C VAL A 7 4.74 -6.89 61.12
N SER A 8 3.93 -6.08 61.76
CA SER A 8 2.48 -5.97 61.69
C SER A 8 1.95 -5.49 60.34
N PHE A 9 0.73 -5.94 60.05
CA PHE A 9 -0.16 -5.37 59.05
C PHE A 9 -1.09 -4.39 59.78
N ASP A 10 -1.12 -3.10 59.40
CA ASP A 10 -2.35 -2.38 59.04
C ASP A 10 -2.10 -0.91 58.60
N SER A 11 -2.85 -0.52 57.57
CA SER A 11 -3.53 0.76 57.35
C SER A 11 -2.86 1.98 56.68
N ARG A 12 -3.51 2.36 55.56
CA ARG A 12 -3.61 3.69 54.88
C ARG A 12 -2.42 3.99 53.94
N ASP A 13 -2.61 4.30 52.66
CA ASP A 13 -3.50 5.30 52.06
C ASP A 13 -3.79 5.07 50.55
N ASP A 14 -4.90 5.68 50.11
CA ASP A 14 -5.20 6.28 48.80
C ASP A 14 -5.55 5.44 47.56
N HIS A 15 -6.88 5.35 47.38
CA HIS A 15 -7.59 5.39 46.11
C HIS A 15 -7.08 6.52 45.19
N VAL A 16 -6.43 6.18 44.08
CA VAL A 16 -6.71 6.69 42.72
C VAL A 16 -6.19 5.63 41.74
N THR A 17 -7.08 4.78 41.22
CA THR A 17 -6.77 3.98 40.03
C THR A 17 -7.40 4.69 38.85
N THR A 18 -6.58 5.46 38.17
CA THR A 18 -6.87 6.05 36.87
C THR A 18 -7.29 4.93 35.93
N ALA A 19 -8.47 5.07 35.31
CA ALA A 19 -8.90 4.22 34.23
C ALA A 19 -7.89 4.33 33.08
N HIS A 20 -6.92 3.42 33.05
CA HIS A 20 -6.27 3.06 31.81
C HIS A 20 -7.28 2.21 31.04
N ASP A 21 -8.12 2.89 30.25
CA ASP A 21 -8.77 2.30 29.10
C ASP A 21 -7.67 1.71 28.22
N LYS A 22 -7.39 0.44 28.46
CA LYS A 22 -6.61 -0.39 27.57
C LYS A 22 -7.53 -0.62 26.39
N GLU A 23 -7.43 0.27 25.40
CA GLU A 23 -7.97 0.04 24.07
C GLU A 23 -7.60 -1.38 23.68
N ARG A 24 -8.60 -2.23 23.73
CA ARG A 24 -8.54 -3.59 23.24
C ARG A 24 -8.39 -3.43 21.74
N CYS A 25 -7.15 -3.50 21.25
CA CYS A 25 -6.89 -3.75 19.83
C CYS A 25 -7.69 -5.02 19.50
N ASP A 26 -8.75 -4.82 18.73
CA ASP A 26 -9.57 -5.90 18.22
C ASP A 26 -8.73 -6.61 17.16
N ASP A 27 -8.07 -7.69 17.57
CA ASP A 27 -7.24 -8.58 16.72
C ASP A 27 -8.08 -9.39 15.71
N SER A 28 -9.16 -8.82 15.17
CA SER A 28 -10.08 -9.51 14.26
C SER A 28 -10.42 -8.73 13.00
N ALA A 29 -9.39 -8.30 12.28
CA ALA A 29 -9.46 -8.11 10.83
C ALA A 29 -8.22 -8.68 10.16
N VAL A 30 -7.84 -9.90 10.54
CA VAL A 30 -6.90 -10.70 9.75
C VAL A 30 -7.57 -10.96 8.40
N ILE A 31 -7.05 -10.32 7.36
CA ILE A 31 -7.48 -10.53 5.98
C ILE A 31 -7.24 -12.01 5.65
N ASP A 32 -8.33 -12.74 5.41
CA ASP A 32 -8.29 -14.15 5.01
C ASP A 32 -7.86 -14.24 3.54
N TRP A 33 -6.55 -14.39 3.34
CA TRP A 33 -5.90 -14.44 2.03
C TRP A 33 -6.36 -15.63 1.18
N GLU A 34 -6.69 -16.76 1.80
CA GLU A 34 -7.10 -17.98 1.09
C GLU A 34 -8.55 -17.83 0.57
N LEU A 35 -9.43 -17.23 1.37
CA LEU A 35 -10.77 -16.88 0.95
C LEU A 35 -10.75 -15.85 -0.18
N LEU A 36 -9.86 -14.85 -0.12
CA LEU A 36 -9.72 -13.83 -1.17
C LEU A 36 -9.28 -14.44 -2.50
N GLU A 37 -8.26 -15.29 -2.48
CA GLU A 37 -7.77 -16.01 -3.69
C GLU A 37 -8.88 -16.87 -4.31
N ARG A 38 -9.60 -17.65 -3.49
CA ARG A 38 -10.73 -18.49 -3.97
C ARG A 38 -11.89 -17.65 -4.52
N THR A 39 -12.19 -16.50 -3.91
CA THR A 39 -13.28 -15.63 -4.36
C THR A 39 -12.93 -14.87 -5.64
N TYR A 40 -11.66 -14.49 -5.80
CA TYR A 40 -11.13 -13.87 -7.03
C TYR A 40 -11.25 -14.79 -8.24
N ASP A 41 -10.80 -16.04 -8.12
CA ASP A 41 -10.81 -17.03 -9.21
C ASP A 41 -12.23 -17.38 -9.67
N LEU A 42 -13.20 -17.36 -8.76
CA LEU A 42 -14.58 -17.76 -9.04
C LEU A 42 -15.47 -16.63 -9.56
N THR A 43 -15.24 -15.37 -9.16
CA THR A 43 -16.23 -14.31 -9.38
C THR A 43 -15.69 -13.05 -10.04
N GLY A 44 -14.38 -12.81 -10.03
CA GLY A 44 -13.81 -11.54 -10.48
C GLY A 44 -14.34 -10.32 -9.72
N ARG A 45 -14.91 -10.49 -8.51
CA ARG A 45 -15.39 -9.42 -7.62
C ARG A 45 -14.52 -9.32 -6.35
N VAL A 46 -14.24 -8.10 -5.90
CA VAL A 46 -13.54 -7.83 -4.63
C VAL A 46 -14.63 -7.61 -3.58
N ASN A 47 -14.48 -8.19 -2.38
CA ASN A 47 -15.51 -8.09 -1.35
C ASN A 47 -15.53 -6.68 -0.76
N PHE A 48 -16.74 -6.21 -0.47
CA PHE A 48 -17.05 -4.85 0.00
C PHE A 48 -16.26 -4.45 1.27
N ASP A 49 -15.87 -5.41 2.12
CA ASP A 49 -15.09 -5.17 3.34
C ASP A 49 -13.65 -4.71 3.11
N GLU A 50 -13.02 -5.03 1.98
CA GLU A 50 -11.68 -4.51 1.64
C GLU A 50 -11.70 -2.99 1.41
N THR A 51 -12.85 -2.47 0.98
CA THR A 51 -13.12 -1.03 0.84
C THR A 51 -13.00 -0.30 2.17
N ARG A 52 -13.26 -0.97 3.31
CA ARG A 52 -13.17 -0.35 4.64
C ARG A 52 -11.72 -0.08 5.06
N ALA A 53 -10.81 -1.01 4.80
CA ALA A 53 -9.38 -0.82 5.07
C ALA A 53 -8.79 0.28 4.17
N LEU A 54 -9.23 0.34 2.91
CA LEU A 54 -8.87 1.41 1.97
C LEU A 54 -9.43 2.78 2.37
N ASN A 55 -10.67 2.82 2.84
CA ASN A 55 -11.28 4.04 3.36
C ASN A 55 -10.60 4.50 4.66
N ALA A 56 -10.16 3.57 5.53
CA ALA A 56 -9.39 3.89 6.73
C ALA A 56 -7.98 4.41 6.38
N ALA A 57 -7.31 3.82 5.39
CA ALA A 57 -6.05 4.34 4.86
C ALA A 57 -6.21 5.71 4.18
N ALA A 58 -7.34 5.93 3.50
CA ALA A 58 -7.69 7.23 2.91
C ALA A 58 -8.10 8.28 3.96
N ALA A 59 -8.43 7.85 5.19
CA ALA A 59 -8.70 8.72 6.33
C ALA A 59 -7.43 9.15 7.08
N CYS A 60 -6.23 8.77 6.59
CA CYS A 60 -4.97 9.37 7.05
C CYS A 60 -5.03 10.90 6.96
N ASP A 61 -4.45 11.57 7.94
CA ASP A 61 -4.55 13.02 8.17
C ASP A 61 -4.30 13.81 6.88
N ALA A 62 -5.18 14.76 6.56
CA ALA A 62 -5.15 15.51 5.29
C ALA A 62 -3.80 16.22 5.07
N ARG A 63 -3.10 16.57 6.15
CA ARG A 63 -1.76 17.17 6.14
C ARG A 63 -0.66 16.18 5.73
N GLU A 64 -0.78 14.91 6.08
CA GLU A 64 0.17 13.87 5.65
C GLU A 64 0.01 13.54 4.17
N GLN A 65 -1.24 13.62 3.66
CA GLN A 65 -1.52 13.43 2.24
C GLN A 65 -1.00 14.57 1.37
N GLU A 66 -0.81 15.77 1.91
CA GLU A 66 -0.36 16.95 1.17
C GLU A 66 1.08 16.78 0.65
N PHE A 67 1.98 16.23 1.48
CA PHE A 67 3.39 16.04 1.15
C PHE A 67 3.72 14.62 0.66
N ALA A 68 2.72 13.75 0.57
CA ALA A 68 2.91 12.38 0.12
C ALA A 68 3.44 12.35 -1.32
N ARG A 69 4.51 11.57 -1.54
CA ARG A 69 5.08 11.34 -2.89
C ARG A 69 4.09 10.65 -3.82
N VAL A 70 3.23 9.84 -3.22
CA VAL A 70 2.14 9.11 -3.85
C VAL A 70 0.92 9.19 -2.93
N VAL A 71 -0.22 9.60 -3.49
CA VAL A 71 -1.52 9.51 -2.80
C VAL A 71 -2.22 8.25 -3.33
N VAL A 72 -2.72 7.41 -2.42
CA VAL A 72 -3.51 6.22 -2.79
C VAL A 72 -4.98 6.54 -2.57
N GLN A 73 -5.80 6.30 -3.59
CA GLN A 73 -7.25 6.51 -3.51
C GLN A 73 -7.97 5.24 -3.95
N PRO A 74 -9.11 4.88 -3.34
CA PRO A 74 -9.92 3.79 -3.84
C PRO A 74 -10.49 4.15 -5.22
N VAL A 75 -10.72 3.14 -6.07
CA VAL A 75 -11.43 3.31 -7.35
C VAL A 75 -12.93 3.40 -7.06
N THR A 76 -13.35 4.39 -6.29
CA THR A 76 -14.77 4.79 -6.19
C THR A 76 -15.08 5.72 -7.36
N GLY A 77 -16.34 5.76 -7.81
CA GLY A 77 -16.78 6.57 -8.96
C GLY A 77 -16.57 8.09 -8.83
N ILE A 78 -15.99 8.56 -7.71
CA ILE A 78 -15.72 9.97 -7.43
C ILE A 78 -14.20 10.18 -7.50
N CYS A 79 -13.76 10.98 -8.48
CA CYS A 79 -12.37 11.41 -8.59
C CYS A 79 -12.19 12.72 -7.84
N SER A 80 -11.47 12.70 -6.72
CA SER A 80 -11.03 13.97 -6.12
C SER A 80 -9.89 14.51 -7.00
N PRO A 81 -9.98 15.75 -7.51
CA PRO A 81 -8.91 16.35 -8.28
C PRO A 81 -7.74 16.62 -7.34
N ALA A 82 -6.69 15.81 -7.44
CA ALA A 82 -5.42 16.13 -6.81
C ALA A 82 -4.66 17.09 -7.72
N THR A 83 -4.28 18.25 -7.17
CA THR A 83 -3.30 19.12 -7.81
C THR A 83 -1.92 18.43 -7.79
N ASP A 84 -1.07 18.76 -8.77
CA ASP A 84 0.34 18.36 -8.86
C ASP A 84 0.62 16.87 -9.13
N VAL A 85 -0.31 16.17 -9.78
CA VAL A 85 -0.13 14.77 -10.19
C VAL A 85 0.66 14.69 -11.50
N ARG A 86 1.80 14.00 -11.47
CA ARG A 86 2.64 13.74 -12.65
C ARG A 86 2.20 12.53 -13.44
N ALA A 87 1.72 11.50 -12.74
CA ALA A 87 1.19 10.29 -13.35
C ALA A 87 0.16 9.60 -12.44
N THR A 88 -0.70 8.79 -13.03
CA THR A 88 -1.63 7.93 -12.29
C THR A 88 -1.44 6.48 -12.72
N LEU A 89 -1.33 5.58 -11.74
CA LEU A 89 -1.46 4.14 -11.97
C LEU A 89 -2.81 3.71 -11.43
N ARG A 90 -3.71 3.27 -12.30
CA ARG A 90 -5.03 2.79 -11.91
C ARG A 90 -5.06 1.27 -11.98
N GLY A 91 -5.26 0.60 -10.85
CA GLY A 91 -5.59 -0.82 -10.82
C GLY A 91 -7.08 -1.06 -10.73
N ARG A 92 -7.44 -2.23 -10.19
CA ARG A 92 -8.82 -2.66 -10.01
C ARG A 92 -9.40 -2.07 -8.73
N VAL A 93 -8.60 -2.03 -7.68
CA VAL A 93 -9.05 -1.66 -6.33
C VAL A 93 -8.65 -0.24 -5.98
N VAL A 94 -7.41 0.15 -6.33
CA VAL A 94 -6.86 1.46 -6.02
C VAL A 94 -6.35 2.20 -7.25
N ARG A 95 -6.25 3.52 -7.10
CA ARG A 95 -5.49 4.39 -8.00
C ARG A 95 -4.39 5.06 -7.19
N TYR A 96 -3.18 5.06 -7.75
CA TYR A 96 -2.03 5.72 -7.18
C TYR A 96 -1.75 7.00 -7.96
N LEU A 97 -1.82 8.14 -7.27
CA LEU A 97 -1.54 9.45 -7.83
C LEU A 97 -0.09 9.82 -7.49
N VAL A 98 0.77 9.77 -8.50
CA VAL A 98 2.20 10.00 -8.37
C VAL A 98 2.50 11.49 -8.50
N ARG A 99 3.13 12.08 -7.49
CA ARG A 99 3.49 13.52 -7.45
C ARG A 99 4.98 13.78 -7.68
N THR A 100 5.82 12.75 -7.71
CA THR A 100 7.28 12.88 -7.86
C THR A 100 7.81 12.27 -9.17
N ASP A 101 9.03 12.66 -9.58
CA ASP A 101 9.64 12.15 -10.83
C ASP A 101 10.14 10.72 -10.71
N ARG A 102 10.24 10.16 -9.50
CA ARG A 102 10.76 8.81 -9.31
C ARG A 102 9.99 8.13 -8.20
N VAL A 103 9.46 6.95 -8.48
CA VAL A 103 8.73 6.14 -7.51
C VAL A 103 9.08 4.66 -7.65
N VAL A 104 9.07 3.96 -6.53
CA VAL A 104 9.30 2.52 -6.45
C VAL A 104 7.99 1.80 -6.21
N LEU A 105 7.72 0.75 -6.98
CA LEU A 105 6.58 -0.14 -6.83
C LEU A 105 6.99 -1.56 -6.50
N GLY A 106 6.18 -2.25 -5.72
CA GLY A 106 6.39 -3.63 -5.32
C GLY A 106 5.46 -4.04 -4.19
N ARG A 107 5.83 -5.09 -3.46
CA ARG A 107 5.14 -5.52 -2.24
C ARG A 107 5.77 -4.85 -1.02
N SER A 108 5.09 -3.90 -0.39
CA SER A 108 5.63 -3.21 0.78
C SER A 108 5.82 -4.17 1.95
N THR A 109 6.93 -4.03 2.68
CA THR A 109 7.16 -4.73 3.95
C THR A 109 7.83 -3.76 4.93
N PRO A 110 7.75 -3.98 6.26
CA PRO A 110 8.38 -3.09 7.23
C PRO A 110 9.88 -2.86 7.02
N ARG A 111 10.58 -3.81 6.38
CA ARG A 111 12.02 -3.71 6.07
C ARG A 111 12.31 -3.07 4.72
N ASP A 112 11.37 -3.16 3.78
CA ASP A 112 11.51 -2.67 2.41
C ASP A 112 10.23 -1.89 2.05
N PRO A 113 10.10 -0.64 2.53
CA PRO A 113 8.99 0.21 2.15
C PRO A 113 9.11 0.60 0.67
N VAL A 114 7.97 0.68 -0.01
CA VAL A 114 7.85 1.16 -1.39
C VAL A 114 6.85 2.32 -1.46
N ASP A 115 6.99 3.16 -2.48
CA ASP A 115 6.08 4.28 -2.71
C ASP A 115 4.70 3.81 -3.20
N LEU A 116 4.67 2.70 -3.93
CA LEU A 116 3.49 2.11 -4.56
C LEU A 116 3.34 0.65 -4.13
N ASP A 117 2.53 0.41 -3.11
CA ASP A 117 2.29 -0.94 -2.60
C ASP A 117 1.24 -1.69 -3.42
N LEU A 118 1.68 -2.68 -4.17
CA LEU A 118 0.84 -3.53 -5.01
C LEU A 118 0.03 -4.55 -4.20
N ALA A 119 0.34 -4.76 -2.91
CA ALA A 119 -0.49 -5.61 -2.05
C ALA A 119 -1.91 -5.05 -1.86
N LEU A 120 -2.11 -3.74 -2.09
CA LEU A 120 -3.42 -3.08 -2.04
C LEU A 120 -4.36 -3.48 -3.20
N GLU A 121 -3.83 -4.10 -4.26
CA GLU A 121 -4.62 -4.58 -5.41
C GLU A 121 -5.07 -6.04 -5.26
N GLY A 122 -4.51 -6.77 -4.30
CA GLY A 122 -4.77 -8.18 -4.07
C GLY A 122 -3.51 -8.99 -3.79
N PRO A 123 -3.57 -10.33 -3.90
CA PRO A 123 -2.47 -11.24 -3.57
C PRO A 123 -1.17 -10.91 -4.32
N ALA A 124 -0.20 -10.36 -3.58
CA ALA A 124 1.06 -9.86 -4.12
C ALA A 124 2.28 -10.76 -3.79
N GLU A 125 2.08 -12.00 -3.33
CA GLU A 125 3.18 -12.90 -2.94
C GLU A 125 4.19 -13.15 -4.07
N LYS A 126 3.70 -13.16 -5.32
CA LYS A 126 4.50 -13.34 -6.53
C LYS A 126 5.20 -12.05 -7.00
N VAL A 127 4.98 -10.93 -6.30
CA VAL A 127 5.56 -9.62 -6.58
C VAL A 127 6.75 -9.40 -5.65
N SER A 128 7.88 -8.97 -6.23
CA SER A 128 9.06 -8.65 -5.43
C SER A 128 8.79 -7.47 -4.51
N ARG A 129 9.46 -7.42 -3.35
CA ARG A 129 9.36 -6.28 -2.42
C ARG A 129 9.67 -4.96 -3.11
N LYS A 130 10.72 -4.95 -3.94
CA LYS A 130 11.01 -3.90 -4.93
C LYS A 130 10.93 -4.53 -6.30
N GLN A 131 9.85 -4.25 -7.04
CA GLN A 131 9.57 -4.91 -8.31
C GLN A 131 9.95 -4.03 -9.49
N ALA A 132 9.59 -2.74 -9.45
CA ALA A 132 9.94 -1.81 -10.51
C ALA A 132 10.16 -0.40 -9.99
N VAL A 133 10.82 0.39 -10.82
CA VAL A 133 11.00 1.83 -10.62
C VAL A 133 10.39 2.52 -11.82
N ILE A 134 9.52 3.50 -11.57
CA ILE A 134 9.06 4.44 -12.59
C ILE A 134 9.82 5.74 -12.38
N ALA A 135 10.44 6.24 -13.44
CA ALA A 135 11.16 7.49 -13.45
C ALA A 135 10.67 8.37 -14.61
N ARG A 136 10.55 9.66 -14.37
CA ARG A 136 10.27 10.70 -15.35
C ARG A 136 11.56 11.45 -15.62
N ASP A 137 11.92 11.57 -16.89
CA ASP A 137 13.00 12.45 -17.30
C ASP A 137 12.54 13.92 -17.15
N PRO A 138 13.21 14.75 -16.33
CA PRO A 138 12.84 16.15 -16.15
C PRO A 138 12.97 16.99 -17.42
N ALA A 139 13.86 16.61 -18.35
CA ALA A 139 14.12 17.36 -19.58
C ALA A 139 13.10 17.04 -20.68
N SER A 140 12.87 15.74 -20.95
CA SER A 140 11.92 15.32 -22.00
C SER A 140 10.49 15.13 -21.51
N GLY A 141 10.29 15.03 -20.20
CA GLY A 141 9.01 14.71 -19.57
C GLY A 141 8.54 13.27 -19.79
N GLN A 142 9.37 12.40 -20.37
CA GLN A 142 9.02 11.02 -20.67
C GLN A 142 9.15 10.12 -19.45
N PHE A 143 8.25 9.15 -19.33
CA PHE A 143 8.30 8.15 -18.28
C PHE A 143 8.97 6.88 -18.77
N GLU A 144 9.82 6.30 -17.93
CA GLU A 144 10.45 4.99 -18.11
C GLU A 144 10.11 4.10 -16.92
N MET A 145 9.83 2.84 -17.20
CA MET A 145 9.73 1.78 -16.20
C MET A 145 10.96 0.89 -16.29
N THR A 146 11.62 0.66 -15.17
CA THR A 146 12.72 -0.30 -15.04
C THR A 146 12.29 -1.45 -14.15
N ASN A 147 12.44 -2.69 -14.61
CA ASN A 147 12.20 -3.87 -13.80
C ASN A 147 13.44 -4.15 -12.93
N VAL A 148 13.29 -4.14 -11.62
CA VAL A 148 14.37 -4.45 -10.65
C VAL A 148 14.10 -5.74 -9.88
N GLY A 149 12.90 -6.32 -10.04
CA GLY A 149 12.47 -7.53 -9.38
C GLY A 149 12.75 -8.79 -10.18
N ALA A 150 12.50 -9.95 -9.56
CA ALA A 150 12.66 -11.25 -10.21
C ALA A 150 11.55 -11.56 -11.23
N ARG A 151 10.36 -10.99 -11.02
CA ARG A 151 9.20 -11.26 -11.90
C ARG A 151 9.31 -10.47 -13.19
N THR A 152 9.01 -11.09 -14.33
CA THR A 152 8.82 -10.37 -15.59
C THR A 152 7.61 -9.46 -15.50
N ILE A 153 7.76 -8.24 -16.01
CA ILE A 153 6.68 -7.26 -16.15
C ILE A 153 6.24 -7.26 -17.61
N PHE A 154 4.96 -7.17 -17.89
CA PHE A 154 4.47 -7.00 -19.25
C PHE A 154 3.94 -5.58 -19.42
N VAL A 155 4.53 -4.82 -20.35
CA VAL A 155 4.10 -3.47 -20.70
C VAL A 155 3.53 -3.52 -22.11
N ASP A 156 2.22 -3.26 -22.25
CA ASP A 156 1.48 -3.38 -23.52
C ASP A 156 1.67 -4.75 -24.20
N GLY A 157 1.72 -5.81 -23.39
CA GLY A 157 1.96 -7.18 -23.84
C GLY A 157 3.42 -7.53 -24.13
N LYS A 158 4.36 -6.56 -24.05
CA LYS A 158 5.79 -6.81 -24.24
C LYS A 158 6.46 -7.17 -22.93
N ALA A 159 7.21 -8.27 -22.94
CA ALA A 159 7.94 -8.75 -21.77
C ALA A 159 9.13 -7.84 -21.44
N LEU A 160 9.20 -7.41 -20.19
CA LEU A 160 10.27 -6.63 -19.58
C LEU A 160 10.96 -7.49 -18.51
N GLY A 161 12.07 -8.11 -18.90
CA GLY A 161 12.91 -8.90 -17.99
C GLY A 161 13.60 -8.06 -16.91
N THR A 162 14.18 -8.71 -15.92
CA THR A 162 14.91 -8.05 -14.83
C THR A 162 16.07 -7.20 -15.39
N ASN A 163 16.28 -6.03 -14.78
CA ASN A 163 17.26 -5.00 -15.16
C ASN A 163 17.07 -4.37 -16.54
N ASN A 164 15.96 -4.66 -17.24
CA ASN A 164 15.60 -3.97 -18.46
C ASN A 164 14.65 -2.80 -18.16
N ARG A 165 14.62 -1.84 -19.08
CA ARG A 165 13.71 -0.70 -19.05
C ARG A 165 12.89 -0.56 -20.32
N THR A 166 11.72 0.06 -20.20
CA THR A 166 10.87 0.43 -21.32
C THR A 166 10.23 1.78 -21.08
N ARG A 167 9.90 2.49 -22.15
CA ARG A 167 9.12 3.72 -22.09
C ARG A 167 7.68 3.41 -21.70
N LEU A 168 7.10 4.27 -20.87
CA LEU A 168 5.66 4.33 -20.60
C LEU A 168 5.06 5.52 -21.35
N VAL A 169 3.99 5.24 -22.10
CA VAL A 169 3.15 6.24 -22.77
C VAL A 169 1.78 6.31 -22.11
N ASP A 170 0.99 7.34 -22.42
CA ASP A 170 -0.37 7.43 -21.87
C ASP A 170 -1.20 6.19 -22.25
N ASN A 171 -1.94 5.66 -21.28
CA ASN A 171 -2.73 4.42 -21.34
C ASN A 171 -1.91 3.13 -21.48
N SER A 172 -0.60 3.16 -21.20
CA SER A 172 0.20 1.92 -21.15
C SER A 172 -0.38 0.96 -20.11
N ILE A 173 -0.45 -0.31 -20.46
CA ILE A 173 -0.92 -1.38 -19.57
C ILE A 173 0.28 -2.07 -18.97
N VAL A 174 0.40 -1.99 -17.64
CA VAL A 174 1.44 -2.66 -16.87
C VAL A 174 0.85 -3.87 -16.19
N GLN A 175 1.39 -5.06 -16.45
CA GLN A 175 0.96 -6.30 -15.81
C GLN A 175 2.12 -6.97 -15.07
N ILE A 176 1.87 -7.32 -13.81
CA ILE A 176 2.82 -7.98 -12.92
C ILE A 176 2.07 -9.10 -12.20
N ALA A 177 2.40 -10.35 -12.51
CA ALA A 177 1.62 -11.51 -12.06
C ALA A 177 0.12 -11.34 -12.41
N ILE A 178 -0.77 -11.33 -11.39
CA ILE A 178 -2.23 -11.16 -11.57
C ILE A 178 -2.66 -9.69 -11.57
N ILE A 179 -1.76 -8.77 -11.20
CA ILE A 179 -2.06 -7.35 -11.05
C ILE A 179 -1.91 -6.67 -12.40
N ARG A 180 -2.93 -5.90 -12.78
CA ARG A 180 -2.96 -5.11 -14.02
C ARG A 180 -3.25 -3.67 -13.68
N LEU A 181 -2.36 -2.77 -14.09
CA LEU A 181 -2.45 -1.34 -13.89
C LEU A 181 -2.53 -0.63 -15.24
N VAL A 182 -3.34 0.42 -15.32
CA VAL A 182 -3.36 1.36 -16.44
C VAL A 182 -2.58 2.59 -16.02
N PHE A 183 -1.51 2.88 -16.74
CA PHE A 183 -0.70 4.07 -16.55
C PHE A 183 -1.29 5.23 -17.34
N ARG A 184 -1.44 6.38 -16.69
CA ARG A 184 -1.85 7.65 -17.33
C ARG A 184 -0.89 8.75 -16.97
N ILE A 185 -0.62 9.64 -17.91
CA ILE A 185 0.18 10.83 -17.67
C ILE A 185 -0.73 11.88 -17.03
N GLY A 186 -0.26 12.52 -15.96
CA GLY A 186 -0.96 13.64 -15.33
C GLY A 186 -0.92 14.86 -16.23
N GLN A 187 -2.03 15.59 -16.30
CA GLN A 187 -2.17 16.83 -17.07
C GLN A 187 -1.83 18.04 -16.20
#